data_AF-A0A352WXT7-F1
#
_entry.id   AF-A0A352WXT7-F1
#
_cell.length_a   1.000
_cell.length_b   1.000
_cell.length_c   1.000
_cell.angle_alpha   90.00
_cell.angle_beta   90.00
_cell.angle_gamma   90.00
#
_symmetry.space_group_name_H-M   'P 1'
#
loop_
_entity.id
_entity.type
_entity.pdbx_description
1 polymer ?
#
loop_
_entity_poly.entity_id
_entity_poly.type
_entity_poly.pdbx_seq_one_letter_code
_entity_poly.pdbx_strand_id
1 'polypeptide(L)' 'SPVAQSVLSEIEDNLHCAKENQMPICQDTGMAVVFIRLGMDIHIESSKSLLDIVNLGVAS' A
#
# COMPACT_ATOMS: atom_id res chain seq x y z
N SER A 1 29.46 -11.86 1.78
CA SER A 1 29.19 -12.84 0.72
C SER A 1 28.95 -12.07 -0.57
N PRO A 2 29.70 -12.32 -1.65
CA PRO A 2 29.51 -11.63 -2.93
C PRO A 2 28.07 -11.75 -3.47
N VAL A 3 27.45 -12.92 -3.28
CA VAL A 3 26.06 -13.17 -3.70
C VAL A 3 25.07 -12.28 -2.93
N ALA A 4 25.22 -12.16 -1.61
CA ALA A 4 24.33 -11.32 -0.81
C ALA A 4 24.44 -9.84 -1.19
N GLN A 5 25.65 -9.37 -1.52
CA GLN A 5 25.86 -8.00 -1.99
C GLN A 5 25.18 -7.75 -3.34
N SER A 6 25.26 -8.70 -4.27
CA SER A 6 24.55 -8.61 -5.56
C SER A 6 23.04 -8.52 -5.38
N VAL A 7 22.46 -9.39 -4.55
CA VAL A 7 21.01 -9.41 -4.30
C VAL A 7 20.54 -8.09 -3.67
N LEU A 8 21.30 -7.53 -2.74
CA LEU A 8 20.96 -6.23 -2.16
C LEU A 8 21.03 -5.09 -3.18
N SER A 9 22.01 -5.12 -4.09
CA SER A 9 22.11 -4.15 -5.19
C SER A 9 20.90 -4.21 -6.12
N GLU A 10 20.43 -5.41 -6.48
CA GLU A 10 19.22 -5.59 -7.31
C GLU A 10 17.95 -5.04 -6.62
N ILE A 11 17.86 -5.17 -5.30
CA ILE A 11 16.75 -4.59 -4.52
C ILE A 11 16.81 -3.06 -4.56
N GLU A 12 17.99 -2.46 -4.47
CA GLU A 12 18.19 -1.00 -4.57
C GLU A 12 17.83 -0.46 -5.96
N ASP A 13 18.18 -1.18 -7.02
CA ASP A 13 17.82 -0.81 -8.39
C ASP A 13 16.30 -0.85 -8.59
N ASN A 14 15.62 -1.88 -8.05
CA ASN A 14 14.16 -1.97 -8.08
C ASN A 14 13.51 -0.83 -7.30
N LEU A 15 14.07 -0.42 -6.15
CA LEU A 15 13.60 0.72 -5.37
C LEU A 15 13.67 2.03 -6.18
N HIS A 16 14.77 2.28 -6.89
CA HIS A 16 14.92 3.47 -7.74
C HIS A 16 13.95 3.45 -8.91
N CYS A 17 13.88 2.33 -9.63
CA CYS A 17 12.98 2.16 -10.77
C CYS A 17 11.52 2.36 -10.38
N ALA A 18 11.09 1.80 -9.25
CA ALA A 18 9.74 1.96 -8.71
C ALA A 18 9.40 3.44 -8.45
N LYS A 19 10.35 4.18 -7.86
CA LYS A 19 10.18 5.60 -7.55
C LYS A 19 10.11 6.46 -8.81
N GLU A 20 11.03 6.27 -9.77
CA GLU A 20 11.10 7.08 -10.99
C GLU A 20 9.90 6.86 -11.90
N ASN A 21 9.45 5.61 -12.02
CA ASN A 21 8.34 5.24 -12.90
C ASN A 21 6.97 5.28 -12.21
N GLN A 22 6.93 5.68 -10.93
CA GLN A 22 5.72 5.70 -10.11
C GLN A 22 4.95 4.36 -10.15
N MET A 23 5.70 3.26 -10.04
CA MET A 23 5.17 1.89 -10.12
C MET A 23 5.40 1.15 -8.79
N PRO A 24 4.64 0.09 -8.51
CA PRO A 24 4.89 -0.70 -7.31
C PRO A 24 6.29 -1.36 -7.36
N ILE A 25 6.94 -1.44 -6.20
CA ILE A 25 8.26 -2.10 -6.04
C ILE A 25 8.21 -3.60 -6.31
N CYS A 26 7.05 -4.23 -6.15
CA CYS A 26 6.81 -5.64 -6.33
C CYS A 26 5.61 -5.85 -7.25
N GLN A 27 5.61 -6.94 -8.01
CA GLN A 27 4.45 -7.36 -8.82
C GLN A 27 3.23 -7.68 -7.96
N ASP A 28 3.45 -8.34 -6.81
CA ASP A 28 2.40 -8.61 -5.82
C ASP A 28 2.34 -7.43 -4.84
N THR A 29 1.23 -6.68 -4.90
CA THR A 29 0.96 -5.54 -4.02
C THR A 29 0.29 -5.95 -2.70
N GLY A 30 -0.01 -7.24 -2.54
CA GLY A 30 -0.58 -7.81 -1.33
C GLY A 30 -2.03 -7.42 -1.07
N MET A 31 -2.45 -7.58 0.20
CA MET A 31 -3.79 -7.26 0.67
C MET A 31 -3.76 -6.02 1.56
N ALA A 32 -4.63 -5.04 1.27
CA ALA A 32 -4.79 -3.87 2.11
C ALA A 32 -5.46 -4.25 3.44
N VAL A 33 -4.78 -3.95 4.56
CA VAL A 33 -5.30 -4.16 5.92
C VAL A 33 -5.46 -2.80 6.59
N VAL A 34 -6.70 -2.43 6.91
CA VAL A 34 -7.03 -1.11 7.44
C VAL A 34 -7.47 -1.21 8.90
N PHE A 35 -6.73 -0.56 9.79
CA PHE A 35 -7.08 -0.44 11.21
C PHE A 35 -7.66 0.95 11.46
N ILE A 36 -8.92 1.00 11.86
CA ILE A 36 -9.64 2.26 12.10
C ILE A 36 -9.95 2.38 13.59
N ARG A 37 -9.55 3.50 14.19
CA ARG A 37 -9.99 3.91 15.53
C ARG A 37 -10.99 5.04 15.35
N LEU A 38 -12.22 4.82 15.83
CA LEU A 38 -13.29 5.82 15.77
C LEU A 38 -13.64 6.26 17.18
N GLY A 39 -13.76 7.58 17.36
CA GLY A 39 -14.31 8.16 18.58
C GLY A 39 -15.82 7.94 18.66
N MET A 40 -16.36 7.95 19.88
CA MET A 40 -17.78 7.66 20.12
C MET A 40 -18.73 8.67 19.46
N ASP A 41 -18.32 9.92 19.29
CA ASP A 41 -19.13 11.01 18.73
C ASP A 41 -18.74 11.40 17.29
N ILE A 42 -18.08 10.49 16.55
CA ILE A 42 -17.77 10.72 15.13
C ILE A 42 -18.99 10.38 14.27
N HIS A 43 -19.38 11.32 13.40
CA HIS A 43 -20.39 11.09 12.37
C HIS A 43 -19.73 11.07 10.99
N ILE A 44 -20.01 10.03 10.21
CA ILE A 44 -19.52 9.89 8.83
C ILE A 44 -20.66 10.27 7.89
N GLU A 45 -20.50 11.38 7.16
CA GLU A 45 -21.49 11.85 6.19
C GLU A 45 -21.42 11.03 4.89
N SER A 46 -22.15 9.92 4.85
CA SER A 46 -22.22 9.07 3.67
C SER A 46 -23.51 8.26 3.62
N SER A 47 -23.96 7.94 2.41
CA SER A 47 -25.03 6.96 2.17
C SER A 47 -24.52 5.51 2.15
N LYS A 48 -23.19 5.29 2.16
CA LYS A 48 -22.54 3.98 2.14
C LYS A 48 -21.99 3.62 3.51
N SER A 49 -21.83 2.32 3.76
CA SER A 49 -21.22 1.84 5.00
C SER A 49 -19.73 2.23 5.08
N LEU A 50 -19.17 2.27 6.29
CA LEU A 50 -17.73 2.49 6.49
C LEU A 50 -16.88 1.48 5.70
N LEU A 51 -17.30 0.21 5.67
CA LEU A 51 -16.62 -0.85 4.92
C LEU A 51 -16.61 -0.55 3.42
N ASP A 52 -17.74 -0.12 2.85
CA ASP A 52 -17.83 0.21 1.43
C ASP A 52 -16.94 1.40 1.08
N ILE A 53 -16.90 2.42 1.94
CA ILE A 53 -16.06 3.60 1.74
C ILE A 53 -14.59 3.20 1.72
N VAL A 54 -14.15 2.38 2.67
CA VAL A 54 -12.78 1.87 2.73
C VAL A 54 -12.46 1.05 1.48
N ASN A 55 -13.34 0.13 1.09
CA ASN A 55 -13.14 -0.70 -0.09
C ASN A 55 -13.09 0.10 -1.40
N LEU A 56 -13.88 1.16 -1.52
CA LEU A 56 -13.83 2.07 -2.68
C LEU A 56 -12.49 2.80 -2.77
N GLY A 57 -11.91 3.20 -1.65
CA GLY A 57 -10.59 3.84 -1.62
C GLY A 57 -9.43 2.87 -1.83
N VAL A 58 -9.61 1.57 -1.58
CA VAL A 58 -8.61 0.54 -1.87
C VAL A 58 -8.67 0.09 -3.34
N ALA A 59 -9.87 0.05 -3.92
CA ALA A 59 -10.07 -0.35 -5.30
C ALA A 59 -9.71 0.74 -6.34
N SER A 60 -9.41 1.95 -5.88
CA SER A 60 -9.12 3.13 -6.71
C SER A 60 -7.64 3.29 -7.05
#